data_AF-A0A259CCH1-F1
#
_entry.id   AF-A0A259CCH1-F1
#
_cell.length_a   1.000
_cell.length_b   1.000
_cell.length_c   1.000
_cell.angle_alpha   90.00
_cell.angle_beta   90.00
_cell.angle_gamma   90.00
#
_symmetry.space_group_name_H-M   'P 1'
#
loop_
_entity.id
_entity.type
_entity.pdbx_description
1 polymer ?
#
loop_
_entity_poly.entity_id
_entity_poly.type
_entity_poly.pdbx_seq_one_letter_code
_entity_poly.pdbx_strand_id
1 'polypeptide(L)'
;MILREAAESGTKAALITPDRSLTRQVTAALDRWAILPDDSAGRPLALSAPGRFLRHTAALLGQKLTADSLLTLLKHPLTASGPTRGPHLLLTRYLELKLRKTGPAFPTGPDLLEWAAARSDNALPWAQFLADSLQNLDQIPRRPLAEHVTQHRALSEAMARGLDPSGSGDLWNKAAGIEALALMETLTAEAAHGGTFSSAEYRDLFEALVNKGEVREPVRAHPNIMIWGTLEARVQGADLVILGGLNDGIWPKLPEPDPWLNRSMRKK
;
A
#
# COMPACT_ATOMS: atom_id res chain seq x y z
N MET A 1 -15.20 -24.25 -12.44
CA MET A 1 -15.25 -23.18 -11.41
C MET A 1 -16.55 -22.43 -11.63
N ILE A 2 -17.48 -22.46 -10.67
CA ILE A 2 -18.89 -22.07 -10.87
C ILE A 2 -19.04 -20.62 -11.36
N LEU A 3 -18.32 -19.65 -10.76
CA LEU A 3 -18.37 -18.25 -11.19
C LEU A 3 -17.80 -18.01 -12.59
N ARG A 4 -16.78 -18.78 -12.98
CA ARG A 4 -16.23 -18.72 -14.34
C ARG A 4 -17.25 -19.21 -15.35
N GLU A 5 -17.87 -20.35 -15.07
CA GLU A 5 -18.90 -20.92 -15.93
C GLU A 5 -20.09 -19.97 -16.09
N ALA A 6 -20.53 -19.34 -14.99
CA ALA A 6 -21.55 -18.30 -15.03
C ALA A 6 -21.17 -17.08 -15.88
N ALA A 7 -19.90 -16.67 -15.86
CA ALA A 7 -19.41 -15.59 -16.70
C ALA A 7 -19.45 -15.97 -18.19
N GLU A 8 -19.01 -17.20 -18.52
CA GLU A 8 -19.01 -17.75 -19.88
C GLU A 8 -20.44 -17.95 -20.41
N SER A 9 -21.38 -18.37 -19.55
CA SER A 9 -22.80 -18.57 -19.92
C SER A 9 -23.64 -17.29 -19.87
N GLY A 10 -23.07 -16.17 -19.42
CA GLY A 10 -23.78 -14.90 -19.24
C GLY A 10 -24.80 -14.91 -18.09
N THR A 11 -24.74 -15.88 -17.18
CA THR A 11 -25.63 -15.99 -16.02
C THR A 11 -25.23 -15.00 -14.95
N LYS A 12 -26.19 -14.24 -14.41
CA LYS A 12 -25.93 -13.31 -13.32
C LYS A 12 -25.66 -14.08 -12.03
N ALA A 13 -24.43 -14.02 -11.51
CA ALA A 13 -24.00 -14.78 -10.34
C ALA A 13 -23.43 -13.90 -9.24
N ALA A 14 -23.73 -14.25 -7.99
CA ALA A 14 -23.22 -13.57 -6.80
C ALA A 14 -22.60 -14.56 -5.81
N LEU A 15 -21.38 -14.27 -5.36
CA LEU A 15 -20.80 -14.88 -4.17
C LEU A 15 -21.15 -14.02 -2.95
N ILE A 16 -21.85 -14.60 -1.98
CA ILE A 16 -22.19 -13.93 -0.72
C ILE A 16 -21.27 -14.46 0.38
N THR A 17 -20.48 -13.57 0.97
CA THR A 17 -19.59 -13.92 2.09
C THR A 17 -19.22 -12.70 2.93
N PRO A 18 -19.20 -12.79 4.28
CA PRO A 18 -18.61 -11.79 5.16
C PRO A 18 -17.09 -11.97 5.31
N ASP A 19 -16.50 -13.06 4.80
CA ASP A 19 -15.07 -13.33 4.83
C ASP A 19 -14.32 -12.60 3.70
N ARG A 20 -13.64 -11.52 4.07
CA ARG A 20 -12.80 -10.72 3.16
C ARG A 20 -11.60 -11.47 2.60
N SER A 21 -11.06 -12.44 3.34
CA SER A 21 -9.97 -13.26 2.85
C SER A 21 -10.45 -14.14 1.69
N LEU A 22 -11.62 -14.76 1.85
CA LEU A 22 -12.24 -15.57 0.79
C LEU A 22 -12.56 -14.74 -0.45
N THR A 23 -13.19 -13.57 -0.29
CA THR A 23 -13.46 -12.64 -1.41
C THR A 23 -12.21 -12.40 -2.23
N ARG A 24 -11.11 -12.06 -1.57
CA ARG A 24 -9.83 -11.74 -2.22
C ARG A 24 -9.20 -12.96 -2.91
N GLN A 25 -9.32 -14.15 -2.32
CA GLN A 25 -8.84 -15.39 -2.95
C GLN A 25 -9.65 -15.72 -4.22
N VAL A 26 -10.96 -15.52 -4.20
CA VAL A 26 -11.84 -15.74 -5.35
C VAL A 26 -11.54 -14.72 -6.45
N THR A 27 -11.39 -13.44 -6.13
CA THR A 27 -11.00 -12.41 -7.10
C THR A 27 -9.66 -12.72 -7.74
N ALA A 28 -8.64 -13.08 -6.95
CA ALA A 28 -7.34 -13.49 -7.47
C ALA A 28 -7.41 -14.77 -8.33
N ALA A 29 -8.30 -15.70 -7.98
CA ALA A 29 -8.51 -16.90 -8.78
C ALA A 29 -9.13 -16.57 -10.15
N LEU A 30 -10.13 -15.67 -10.19
CA LEU A 30 -10.85 -15.22 -11.40
C LEU A 30 -9.97 -14.39 -12.34
N ASP A 31 -8.98 -13.66 -11.80
CA ASP A 31 -8.02 -12.85 -12.57
C ASP A 31 -7.27 -13.66 -13.64
N ARG A 32 -7.06 -14.97 -13.41
CA ARG A 32 -6.49 -15.90 -14.40
C ARG A 32 -7.24 -15.95 -15.73
N TRP A 33 -8.52 -15.59 -15.73
CA TRP A 33 -9.39 -15.52 -16.91
C TRP A 33 -9.79 -14.09 -17.26
N ALA A 34 -9.12 -13.08 -16.68
CA ALA A 34 -9.44 -11.67 -16.82
C ALA A 34 -10.90 -11.32 -16.42
N ILE A 35 -11.48 -12.08 -15.48
CA ILE A 35 -12.80 -11.79 -14.91
C ILE A 35 -12.60 -11.00 -13.62
N LEU A 36 -12.96 -9.72 -13.63
CA LEU A 36 -12.97 -8.89 -12.42
C LEU A 36 -14.39 -8.86 -11.85
N PRO A 37 -14.69 -9.52 -10.72
CA PRO A 37 -15.99 -9.42 -10.08
C PRO A 37 -16.26 -8.02 -9.53
N ASP A 38 -17.53 -7.62 -9.48
CA ASP A 38 -17.97 -6.41 -8.79
C ASP A 38 -18.01 -6.67 -7.28
N ASP A 39 -16.97 -6.22 -6.57
CA ASP A 39 -16.86 -6.37 -5.11
C ASP A 39 -17.33 -5.10 -4.41
N SER A 40 -18.46 -5.21 -3.69
CA SER A 40 -19.10 -4.08 -3.00
C SER A 40 -18.21 -3.42 -1.93
N ALA A 41 -17.15 -4.10 -1.47
CA ALA A 41 -16.28 -3.64 -0.41
C ALA A 41 -14.96 -3.00 -0.88
N GLY A 42 -14.65 -3.05 -2.18
CA GLY A 42 -13.38 -2.55 -2.70
C GLY A 42 -12.13 -3.26 -2.15
N ARG A 43 -10.96 -2.73 -2.48
CA ARG A 43 -9.66 -3.30 -2.06
C ARG A 43 -9.07 -2.48 -0.91
N PRO A 44 -8.55 -3.09 0.17
CA PRO A 44 -7.88 -2.34 1.23
C PRO A 44 -6.71 -1.49 0.70
N LEU A 45 -6.68 -0.21 1.07
CA LEU A 45 -5.68 0.75 0.62
C LEU A 45 -4.26 0.29 0.98
N ALA A 46 -4.07 -0.24 2.19
CA ALA A 46 -2.80 -0.81 2.66
C ALA A 46 -2.22 -1.92 1.76
N LEU A 47 -3.06 -2.58 0.96
CA LEU A 47 -2.68 -3.64 0.02
C LEU A 47 -2.55 -3.16 -1.43
N SER A 48 -2.87 -1.89 -1.72
CA SER A 48 -2.64 -1.26 -3.02
C SER A 48 -1.15 -0.92 -3.22
N ALA A 49 -0.74 -0.58 -4.44
CA ALA A 49 0.64 -0.16 -4.69
C ALA A 49 1.00 1.16 -3.96
N PRO A 50 0.19 2.23 -4.00
CA PRO A 50 0.44 3.45 -3.21
C PRO A 50 0.44 3.20 -1.71
N GLY A 51 -0.50 2.41 -1.18
CA GLY A 51 -0.55 2.12 0.26
C GLY A 51 0.66 1.32 0.75
N ARG A 52 1.11 0.30 0.01
CA ARG A 52 2.36 -0.40 0.35
C ARG A 52 3.57 0.52 0.28
N PHE A 53 3.63 1.36 -0.75
CA PHE A 53 4.74 2.30 -0.92
C PHE A 53 4.86 3.26 0.27
N LEU A 54 3.75 3.88 0.68
CA LEU A 54 3.72 4.75 1.85
C LEU A 54 4.08 4.02 3.14
N ARG A 55 3.67 2.76 3.30
CA ARG A 55 4.10 1.95 4.44
C ARG A 55 5.60 1.70 4.44
N HIS A 56 6.20 1.43 3.27
CA HIS A 56 7.64 1.25 3.14
C HIS A 56 8.42 2.54 3.45
N THR A 57 7.98 3.70 2.98
CA THR A 57 8.64 4.98 3.26
C THR A 57 8.46 5.42 4.71
N ALA A 58 7.26 5.24 5.30
CA ALA A 58 7.03 5.45 6.73
C ALA A 58 7.94 4.55 7.60
N ALA A 59 8.16 3.30 7.19
CA ALA A 59 8.99 2.36 7.91
C ALA A 59 10.47 2.79 8.03
N LEU A 60 10.96 3.64 7.13
CA LEU A 60 12.32 4.19 7.20
C LEU A 60 12.47 5.28 8.26
N LEU A 61 11.38 5.93 8.67
CA LEU A 61 11.45 7.03 9.63
C LEU A 61 11.83 6.52 11.02
N GLY A 62 12.93 7.04 11.55
CA GLY A 62 13.55 6.65 12.81
C GLY A 62 14.26 5.29 12.77
N GLN A 63 14.64 4.79 11.59
CA GLN A 63 15.34 3.50 11.44
C GLN A 63 16.65 3.67 10.68
N LYS A 64 17.67 2.91 11.08
CA LYS A 64 18.89 2.78 10.28
C LYS A 64 18.54 2.08 8.96
N LEU A 65 18.95 2.68 7.85
CA LEU A 65 18.70 2.12 6.53
C LEU A 65 19.43 0.78 6.38
N THR A 66 18.68 -0.29 6.14
CA THR A 66 19.25 -1.61 5.83
C THR A 66 19.31 -1.83 4.32
N ALA A 67 20.18 -2.72 3.87
CA ALA A 67 20.25 -3.10 2.45
C ALA A 67 18.92 -3.68 1.94
N ASP A 68 18.20 -4.46 2.77
CA ASP A 68 16.88 -5.00 2.43
C ASP A 68 15.83 -3.90 2.24
N SER A 69 15.71 -2.99 3.22
CA SER A 69 14.73 -1.90 3.15
C SER A 69 15.01 -0.95 1.98
N LEU A 70 16.30 -0.68 1.71
CA LEU A 70 16.72 0.09 0.55
C LEU A 70 16.29 -0.60 -0.75
N LEU A 71 16.63 -1.88 -0.93
CA LEU A 71 16.30 -2.60 -2.15
C LEU A 71 14.80 -2.81 -2.33
N THR A 72 14.06 -3.00 -1.24
CA THR A 72 12.59 -3.06 -1.24
C THR A 72 12.01 -1.76 -1.78
N LEU A 73 12.49 -0.61 -1.31
CA LEU A 73 12.06 0.69 -1.80
C LEU A 73 12.47 0.91 -3.26
N LEU A 74 13.74 0.69 -3.62
CA LEU A 74 14.23 0.92 -4.98
C LEU A 74 13.55 0.02 -6.03
N LYS A 75 13.17 -1.21 -5.68
CA LYS A 75 12.48 -2.11 -6.62
C LYS A 75 10.98 -1.84 -6.73
N HIS A 76 10.40 -1.07 -5.80
CA HIS A 76 8.97 -0.83 -5.77
C HIS A 76 8.49 -0.20 -7.11
N PRO A 77 7.32 -0.61 -7.66
CA PRO A 77 6.78 -0.09 -8.93
C PRO A 77 6.60 1.43 -8.99
N LEU A 78 6.42 2.07 -7.85
CA LEU A 78 6.21 3.52 -7.77
C LEU A 78 7.50 4.34 -7.60
N THR A 79 8.66 3.73 -7.34
CA THR A 79 9.92 4.48 -7.20
C THR A 79 10.44 4.93 -8.55
N ALA A 80 10.76 6.22 -8.72
CA ALA A 80 11.15 6.80 -10.01
C ALA A 80 10.23 6.33 -11.15
N SER A 81 8.91 6.37 -10.95
CA SER A 81 7.95 5.75 -11.89
C SER A 81 7.71 6.54 -13.18
N GLY A 82 8.35 7.70 -13.32
CA GLY A 82 8.33 8.51 -14.53
C GLY A 82 9.34 8.05 -15.61
N PRO A 83 9.75 8.94 -16.52
CA PRO A 83 10.66 8.63 -17.63
C PRO A 83 12.02 8.05 -17.19
N THR A 84 12.46 8.33 -15.97
CA THR A 84 13.74 7.86 -15.42
C THR A 84 13.71 6.44 -14.85
N ARG A 85 12.57 5.72 -14.91
CA ARG A 85 12.40 4.35 -14.40
C ARG A 85 13.41 3.35 -14.98
N GLY A 86 13.62 3.36 -16.29
CA GLY A 86 14.52 2.41 -16.96
C GLY A 86 15.96 2.49 -16.41
N PRO A 87 16.61 3.66 -16.47
CA PRO A 87 17.90 3.90 -15.84
C PRO A 87 17.91 3.59 -14.34
N HIS A 88 16.87 3.97 -13.60
CA HIS A 88 16.74 3.67 -12.17
C HIS A 88 16.83 2.16 -11.90
N LEU A 89 16.08 1.32 -12.63
CA LEU A 89 16.09 -0.14 -12.42
C LEU A 89 17.44 -0.79 -12.77
N LEU A 90 18.13 -0.26 -13.80
CA LEU A 90 19.48 -0.73 -14.15
C LEU A 90 20.47 -0.45 -13.01
N LEU A 91 20.48 0.79 -12.48
CA LEU A 91 21.34 1.17 -11.36
C LEU A 91 20.99 0.41 -10.08
N THR A 92 19.70 0.24 -9.78
CA THR A 92 19.22 -0.59 -8.65
C THR A 92 19.74 -2.02 -8.75
N ARG A 93 19.72 -2.63 -9.94
CA ARG A 93 20.27 -3.98 -10.14
C ARG A 93 21.78 -4.04 -9.89
N TYR A 94 22.53 -3.07 -10.40
CA TYR A 94 23.97 -3.03 -10.20
C TYR A 94 24.35 -2.78 -8.73
N LEU A 95 23.60 -1.91 -8.05
CA LEU A 95 23.77 -1.66 -6.63
C LEU A 95 23.46 -2.92 -5.82
N GLU A 96 22.38 -3.64 -6.13
CA GLU A 96 22.05 -4.91 -5.47
C GLU A 96 23.19 -5.93 -5.55
N LEU A 97 23.80 -6.10 -6.73
CA LEU A 97 24.92 -7.01 -6.91
C LEU A 97 26.12 -6.62 -6.04
N LYS A 98 26.42 -5.32 -5.93
CA LYS A 98 27.47 -4.82 -5.04
C LYS A 98 27.12 -5.08 -3.58
N LEU A 99 25.89 -4.73 -3.16
CA LEU A 99 25.45 -4.86 -1.77
C LEU A 99 25.46 -6.31 -1.30
N ARG A 100 25.01 -7.25 -2.14
CA ARG A 100 25.04 -8.69 -1.81
C ARG A 100 26.44 -9.27 -1.72
N LYS A 101 27.40 -8.75 -2.51
CA LYS A 101 28.77 -9.28 -2.56
C LYS A 101 29.64 -8.72 -1.44
N THR A 102 29.59 -7.41 -1.21
CA THR A 102 30.49 -6.70 -0.29
C THR A 102 29.83 -5.47 0.35
N GLY A 103 28.50 -5.40 0.41
CA GLY A 103 27.80 -4.23 0.94
C GLY A 103 27.89 -4.14 2.46
N PRO A 104 27.82 -2.92 3.02
CA PRO A 104 27.62 -2.75 4.45
C PRO A 104 26.23 -3.24 4.85
N ALA A 105 26.09 -3.67 6.12
CA ALA A 105 24.78 -4.03 6.68
C ALA A 105 23.80 -2.84 6.70
N PHE A 106 24.34 -1.64 6.91
CA PHE A 106 23.60 -0.39 6.94
C PHE A 106 24.20 0.60 5.93
N PRO A 107 23.72 0.60 4.67
CA PRO A 107 24.23 1.53 3.66
C PRO A 107 23.96 2.98 4.03
N THR A 108 24.95 3.83 3.77
CA THR A 108 24.90 5.28 3.99
C THR A 108 24.99 6.04 2.66
N GLY A 109 24.66 7.34 2.69
CA GLY A 109 24.84 8.21 1.52
C GLY A 109 26.26 8.16 0.94
N PRO A 110 27.33 8.28 1.76
CA PRO A 110 28.70 8.09 1.31
C PRO A 110 28.97 6.75 0.62
N ASP A 111 28.42 5.64 1.13
CA ASP A 111 28.59 4.32 0.50
C ASP A 111 27.97 4.29 -0.91
N LEU A 112 26.82 4.94 -1.10
CA LEU A 112 26.16 5.05 -2.41
C LEU A 112 26.97 5.91 -3.39
N LEU A 113 27.53 7.02 -2.90
CA LEU A 113 28.35 7.93 -3.70
C LEU A 113 29.68 7.28 -4.10
N GLU A 114 30.36 6.59 -3.18
CA GLU A 114 31.58 5.83 -3.47
C GLU A 114 31.31 4.76 -4.52
N TRP A 115 30.22 4.00 -4.36
CA TRP A 115 29.81 3.01 -5.35
C TRP A 115 29.58 3.62 -6.72
N ALA A 116 28.90 4.76 -6.81
CA ALA A 116 28.63 5.43 -8.09
C ALA A 116 29.89 6.03 -8.72
N ALA A 117 30.81 6.59 -7.93
CA ALA A 117 32.06 7.17 -8.40
C ALA A 117 33.02 6.12 -9.00
N ALA A 118 32.95 4.87 -8.52
CA ALA A 118 33.75 3.76 -9.04
C ALA A 118 33.25 3.22 -10.38
N ARG A 119 32.17 3.77 -10.94
CA ARG A 119 31.55 3.30 -12.18
C ARG A 119 31.84 4.24 -13.34
N SER A 120 31.80 3.68 -14.55
CA SER A 120 31.97 4.42 -15.80
C SER A 120 30.66 4.95 -16.40
N ASP A 121 29.51 4.49 -15.89
CA ASP A 121 28.20 5.06 -16.24
C ASP A 121 27.89 6.28 -15.34
N ASN A 122 27.05 7.20 -15.82
CA ASN A 122 26.71 8.44 -15.12
C ASN A 122 25.74 8.18 -13.93
N ALA A 123 26.17 7.36 -12.96
CA ALA A 123 25.39 6.94 -11.81
C ALA A 123 25.40 7.96 -10.65
N LEU A 124 26.33 8.92 -10.67
CA LEU A 124 26.52 9.90 -9.59
C LEU A 124 25.26 10.74 -9.28
N PRO A 125 24.54 11.31 -10.27
CA PRO A 125 23.32 12.07 -9.97
C PRO A 125 22.25 11.22 -9.27
N TRP A 126 22.13 9.95 -9.65
CA TRP A 126 21.19 9.00 -9.04
C TRP A 126 21.57 8.66 -7.60
N ALA A 127 22.86 8.38 -7.35
CA ALA A 127 23.34 8.09 -6.01
C ALA A 127 23.25 9.32 -5.09
N GLN A 128 23.54 10.52 -5.62
CA GLN A 128 23.39 11.77 -4.89
C GLN A 128 21.94 12.00 -4.48
N PHE A 129 20.99 11.84 -5.41
CA PHE A 129 19.56 11.92 -5.10
C PHE A 129 19.13 10.96 -3.99
N LEU A 130 19.61 9.70 -4.02
CA LEU A 130 19.30 8.73 -2.97
C LEU A 130 19.94 9.09 -1.62
N ALA A 131 21.20 9.53 -1.63
CA ALA A 131 21.89 9.99 -0.44
C ALA A 131 21.14 11.16 0.21
N ASP A 132 20.72 12.14 -0.59
CA ASP A 132 20.00 13.32 -0.11
C ASP A 132 18.58 13.00 0.39
N SER A 133 17.90 12.06 -0.27
CA SER A 133 16.52 11.67 0.10
C SER A 133 16.49 10.79 1.34
N LEU A 134 17.53 10.01 1.60
CA LEU A 134 17.57 9.00 2.67
C LEU A 134 18.48 9.40 3.85
N GLN A 135 19.09 10.59 3.82
CA GLN A 135 19.93 11.07 4.91
C GLN A 135 19.14 11.30 6.20
N ASN A 136 19.78 11.01 7.33
CA ASN A 136 19.32 11.33 8.70
C ASN A 136 17.90 10.82 9.05
N LEU A 137 17.37 9.84 8.32
CA LEU A 137 16.06 9.26 8.64
C LEU A 137 16.08 8.52 9.99
N ASP A 138 17.24 8.04 10.44
CA ASP A 138 17.43 7.36 11.72
C ASP A 138 17.51 8.32 12.93
N GLN A 139 17.70 9.62 12.70
CA GLN A 139 17.94 10.63 13.74
C GLN A 139 16.73 11.56 13.97
N ILE A 140 15.54 11.17 13.54
CA ILE A 140 14.33 11.98 13.70
C ILE A 140 13.93 12.04 15.19
N PRO A 141 13.90 13.24 15.82
CA PRO A 141 13.53 13.38 17.22
C PRO A 141 12.01 13.29 17.44
N ARG A 142 11.59 13.28 18.70
CA ARG A 142 10.19 13.54 19.04
C ARG A 142 9.83 14.96 18.61
N ARG A 143 8.76 15.11 17.85
CA ARG A 143 8.35 16.40 17.24
C ARG A 143 6.85 16.40 16.92
N PRO A 144 6.25 17.54 16.56
CA PRO A 144 4.83 17.61 16.18
C PRO A 144 4.45 16.61 15.08
N LEU A 145 3.23 16.08 15.16
CA LEU A 145 2.68 15.15 14.15
C LEU A 145 2.76 15.75 12.73
N ALA A 146 2.48 17.03 12.59
CA ALA A 146 2.53 17.73 11.31
C ALA A 146 3.88 17.60 10.61
N GLU A 147 4.99 17.71 11.35
CA GLU A 147 6.33 17.57 10.77
C GLU A 147 6.63 16.15 10.29
N HIS A 148 6.12 15.12 10.99
CA HIS A 148 6.21 13.73 10.53
C HIS A 148 5.42 13.52 9.24
N VAL A 149 4.20 14.04 9.18
CA VAL A 149 3.33 13.93 7.99
C VAL A 149 3.97 14.63 6.79
N THR A 150 4.48 15.85 6.98
CA THR A 150 5.18 16.60 5.93
C THR A 150 6.42 15.86 5.45
N GLN A 151 7.27 15.37 6.35
CA GLN A 151 8.48 14.63 5.94
C GLN A 151 8.12 13.32 5.23
N HIS A 152 7.13 12.57 5.74
CA HIS A 152 6.71 11.32 5.12
C HIS A 152 6.16 11.54 3.71
N ARG A 153 5.31 12.56 3.52
CA ARG A 153 4.80 12.93 2.20
C ARG A 153 5.94 13.34 1.27
N ALA A 154 6.82 14.23 1.71
CA ALA A 154 7.94 14.73 0.91
C ALA A 154 8.90 13.60 0.49
N LEU A 155 9.25 12.69 1.41
CA LEU A 155 10.06 11.51 1.11
C LEU A 155 9.38 10.61 0.07
N SER A 156 8.09 10.34 0.24
CA SER A 156 7.34 9.48 -0.68
C SER A 156 7.24 10.08 -2.07
N GLU A 157 6.91 11.37 -2.17
CA GLU A 157 6.85 12.08 -3.46
C GLU A 157 8.24 12.17 -4.12
N ALA A 158 9.30 12.45 -3.36
CA ALA A 158 10.68 12.48 -3.87
C ALA A 158 11.07 11.11 -4.43
N MET A 159 10.91 10.04 -3.65
CA MET A 159 11.25 8.69 -4.08
C MET A 159 10.42 8.24 -5.28
N ALA A 160 9.14 8.63 -5.36
CA ALA A 160 8.29 8.28 -6.48
C ALA A 160 8.65 9.02 -7.77
N ARG A 161 9.02 10.30 -7.66
CA ARG A 161 9.49 11.11 -8.77
C ARG A 161 10.88 10.70 -9.26
N GLY A 162 11.76 10.29 -8.35
CA GLY A 162 13.17 10.01 -8.67
C GLY A 162 13.90 11.27 -9.14
N LEU A 163 14.61 11.17 -10.26
CA LEU A 163 15.39 12.26 -10.83
C LEU A 163 14.58 13.25 -11.68
N ASP A 164 13.27 13.05 -11.82
CA ASP A 164 12.44 14.01 -12.54
C ASP A 164 12.39 15.34 -11.76
N PRO A 165 12.32 16.50 -12.44
CA PRO A 165 12.44 17.81 -11.81
C PRO A 165 11.21 18.23 -10.98
N SER A 166 10.03 17.66 -11.26
CA SER A 166 8.79 17.99 -10.55
C SER A 166 7.79 16.82 -10.53
N GLY A 167 6.76 16.93 -9.67
CA GLY A 167 5.70 15.93 -9.54
C GLY A 167 5.96 14.85 -8.48
N SER A 168 5.16 13.79 -8.54
CA SER A 168 5.19 12.65 -7.61
C SER A 168 5.25 11.30 -8.34
N GLY A 169 5.75 11.29 -9.58
CA GLY A 169 5.65 10.13 -10.46
C GLY A 169 4.19 9.71 -10.64
N ASP A 170 3.92 8.42 -10.46
CA ASP A 170 2.59 7.82 -10.52
C ASP A 170 1.95 7.62 -9.14
N LEU A 171 2.56 8.13 -8.06
CA LEU A 171 2.14 7.82 -6.69
C LEU A 171 0.67 8.18 -6.42
N TRP A 172 0.24 9.34 -6.90
CA TRP A 172 -1.12 9.88 -6.71
C TRP A 172 -2.06 9.59 -7.89
N ASN A 173 -1.60 8.82 -8.88
CA ASN A 173 -2.38 8.50 -10.06
C ASN A 173 -3.32 7.32 -9.81
N LYS A 174 -4.38 7.23 -10.63
CA LYS A 174 -5.42 6.17 -10.56
C LYS A 174 -6.19 6.18 -9.23
N ALA A 175 -7.20 5.33 -9.12
CA ALA A 175 -8.09 5.30 -7.96
C ALA A 175 -7.33 5.09 -6.63
N ALA A 176 -6.41 4.12 -6.59
CA ALA A 176 -5.63 3.86 -5.37
C ALA A 176 -4.74 5.06 -4.97
N GLY A 177 -4.19 5.79 -5.94
CA GLY A 177 -3.36 6.97 -5.67
C GLY A 177 -4.18 8.15 -5.18
N ILE A 178 -5.38 8.35 -5.73
CA ILE A 178 -6.33 9.38 -5.30
C ILE A 178 -6.75 9.13 -3.84
N GLU A 179 -7.12 7.90 -3.49
CA GLU A 179 -7.48 7.54 -2.10
C GLU A 179 -6.29 7.68 -1.13
N ALA A 180 -5.08 7.31 -1.58
CA ALA A 180 -3.87 7.50 -0.79
C ALA A 180 -3.57 8.98 -0.53
N LEU A 181 -3.79 9.84 -1.53
CA LEU A 181 -3.62 11.28 -1.40
C LEU A 181 -4.67 11.86 -0.45
N ALA A 182 -5.95 11.47 -0.59
CA ALA A 182 -7.02 11.92 0.30
C ALA A 182 -6.76 11.55 1.78
N LEU A 183 -6.20 10.36 2.03
CA LEU A 183 -5.75 9.95 3.37
C LEU A 183 -4.65 10.89 3.88
N MET A 184 -3.63 11.17 3.07
CA MET A 184 -2.52 12.04 3.44
C MET A 184 -2.96 13.50 3.66
N GLU A 185 -3.91 13.99 2.87
CA GLU A 185 -4.51 15.32 3.02
C GLU A 185 -5.33 15.42 4.30
N THR A 186 -6.18 14.44 4.58
CA THR A 186 -6.91 14.35 5.85
C THR A 186 -5.96 14.34 7.04
N LEU A 187 -4.92 13.49 6.99
CA LEU A 187 -3.92 13.42 8.04
C LEU A 187 -3.16 14.75 8.19
N THR A 188 -2.88 15.45 7.09
CA THR A 188 -2.22 16.77 7.12
C THR A 188 -3.12 17.82 7.77
N ALA A 189 -4.41 17.85 7.44
CA ALA A 189 -5.39 18.79 7.98
C ALA A 189 -5.55 18.65 9.50
N GLU A 190 -5.59 17.41 10.00
CA GLU A 190 -5.79 17.11 11.42
C GLU A 190 -4.49 17.11 12.24
N ALA A 191 -3.32 17.09 11.59
CA ALA A 191 -2.04 16.87 12.26
C ALA A 191 -1.71 17.94 13.33
N ALA A 192 -2.19 19.17 13.16
CA ALA A 192 -1.98 20.25 14.12
C ALA A 192 -2.62 19.95 15.50
N HIS A 193 -3.61 19.08 15.55
CA HIS A 193 -4.34 18.70 16.76
C HIS A 193 -3.76 17.45 17.46
N GLY A 194 -2.81 16.74 16.83
CA GLY A 194 -2.30 15.47 17.34
C GLY A 194 -1.23 15.57 18.43
N GLY A 195 -0.58 16.73 18.61
CA GLY A 195 0.53 16.88 19.55
C GLY A 195 1.86 16.31 19.02
N THR A 196 2.70 15.78 19.91
CA THR A 196 4.06 15.32 19.57
C THR A 196 4.20 13.80 19.55
N PHE A 197 4.93 13.29 18.56
CA PHE A 197 5.14 11.87 18.29
C PHE A 197 6.63 11.58 18.13
N SER A 198 7.05 10.41 18.60
CA SER A 198 8.25 9.73 18.10
C SER A 198 7.96 9.12 16.73
N SER A 199 9.01 8.77 15.98
CA SER A 199 8.84 8.08 14.69
C SER A 199 8.12 6.74 14.82
N ALA A 200 8.24 6.05 15.97
CA ALA A 200 7.54 4.78 16.21
C ALA A 200 6.03 4.98 16.36
N GLU A 201 5.61 5.91 17.23
CA GLU A 201 4.20 6.23 17.41
C GLU A 201 3.57 6.75 16.10
N TYR A 202 4.32 7.51 15.29
CA TYR A 202 3.86 7.96 13.98
C TYR A 202 3.60 6.79 13.01
N ARG A 203 4.53 5.82 12.94
CA ARG A 203 4.36 4.63 12.09
C ARG A 203 3.13 3.82 12.50
N ASP A 204 2.92 3.63 13.80
CA ASP A 204 1.77 2.88 14.31
C ASP A 204 0.45 3.60 13.99
N LEU A 205 0.40 4.93 14.14
CA LEU A 205 -0.74 5.74 13.73
C LEU A 205 -0.99 5.62 12.22
N PHE A 206 0.04 5.78 11.40
CA PHE A 206 -0.09 5.70 9.94
C PHE A 206 -0.57 4.32 9.49
N GLU A 207 -0.03 3.25 10.07
CA GLU A 207 -0.45 1.88 9.82
C GLU A 207 -1.92 1.66 10.19
N ALA A 208 -2.38 2.19 11.33
CA ALA A 208 -3.78 2.09 11.73
C ALA A 208 -4.72 2.85 10.77
N LEU A 209 -4.29 3.99 10.24
CA LEU A 209 -5.07 4.81 9.32
C LEU A 209 -5.14 4.20 7.91
N VAL A 210 -4.00 3.77 7.35
CA VAL A 210 -3.96 3.19 6.01
C VAL A 210 -4.71 1.86 5.91
N ASN A 211 -4.80 1.10 7.02
CA ASN A 211 -5.58 -0.14 7.09
C ASN A 211 -7.10 0.10 7.14
N LYS A 212 -7.56 1.32 7.46
CA LYS A 212 -8.99 1.70 7.37
C LYS A 212 -9.40 2.19 5.99
N GLY A 213 -8.44 2.55 5.14
CA GLY A 213 -8.73 3.02 3.78
C GLY A 213 -9.19 1.89 2.87
N GLU A 214 -10.20 2.18 2.04
CA GLU A 214 -10.70 1.28 0.99
C GLU A 214 -10.55 1.96 -0.37
N VAL A 215 -10.08 1.22 -1.37
CA VAL A 215 -9.94 1.69 -2.75
C VAL A 215 -11.06 1.09 -3.57
N ARG A 216 -11.84 1.96 -4.22
CA ARG A 216 -12.82 1.56 -5.24
C ARG A 216 -12.23 1.85 -6.61
N GLU A 217 -11.81 0.81 -7.32
CA GLU A 217 -11.34 0.99 -8.69
C GLU A 217 -12.53 1.19 -9.63
N PRO A 218 -12.54 2.23 -10.49
CA PRO A 218 -13.56 2.42 -11.51
C PRO A 218 -13.38 1.49 -12.72
N VAL A 219 -12.59 0.41 -12.59
CA VAL A 219 -12.51 -0.62 -13.63
C VAL A 219 -13.91 -1.22 -13.76
N ARG A 220 -14.40 -1.28 -14.99
CA ARG A 220 -15.70 -1.89 -15.29
C ARG A 220 -15.63 -3.35 -14.86
N ALA A 221 -16.18 -3.65 -13.69
CA ALA A 221 -16.37 -5.00 -13.23
C ALA A 221 -17.19 -5.78 -14.27
N HIS A 222 -17.02 -7.10 -14.27
CA HIS A 222 -17.80 -7.98 -15.10
C HIS A 222 -19.29 -7.79 -14.74
N PRO A 223 -20.15 -7.43 -15.70
CA PRO A 223 -21.51 -6.93 -15.40
C PRO A 223 -22.41 -7.96 -14.70
N ASN A 224 -22.06 -9.24 -14.83
CA ASN A 224 -22.86 -10.36 -14.32
C ASN A 224 -22.21 -11.10 -13.14
N ILE A 225 -21.02 -10.72 -12.68
CA ILE A 225 -20.33 -11.44 -11.60
C ILE A 225 -20.08 -10.49 -10.45
N MET A 226 -20.69 -10.77 -9.30
CA MET A 226 -20.64 -9.91 -8.12
C MET A 226 -20.15 -10.67 -6.89
N ILE A 227 -19.54 -9.94 -5.95
CA ILE A 227 -19.25 -10.40 -4.60
C ILE A 227 -19.93 -9.43 -3.62
N TRP A 228 -20.80 -9.98 -2.77
CA TRP A 228 -21.61 -9.20 -1.84
C TRP A 228 -21.33 -9.57 -0.39
N GLY A 229 -21.40 -8.55 0.46
CA GLY A 229 -21.61 -8.74 1.89
C GLY A 229 -23.04 -9.20 2.21
N THR A 230 -23.26 -9.57 3.46
CA THR A 230 -24.56 -10.10 3.93
C THR A 230 -25.68 -9.07 3.93
N LEU A 231 -25.35 -7.78 3.91
CA LEU A 231 -26.34 -6.70 3.90
C LEU A 231 -26.79 -6.40 2.48
N GLU A 232 -25.85 -6.31 1.55
CA GLU A 232 -26.07 -6.03 0.13
C GLU A 232 -26.89 -7.13 -0.54
N ALA A 233 -26.66 -8.39 -0.14
CA ALA A 233 -27.43 -9.55 -0.57
C ALA A 233 -28.93 -9.47 -0.26
N ARG A 234 -29.36 -8.59 0.66
CA ARG A 234 -30.79 -8.41 0.98
C ARG A 234 -31.54 -7.55 -0.02
N VAL A 235 -30.80 -6.73 -0.79
CA VAL A 235 -31.37 -5.70 -1.65
C VAL A 235 -31.18 -6.05 -3.13
N GLN A 236 -30.17 -6.84 -3.45
CA GLN A 236 -29.86 -7.24 -4.83
C GLN A 236 -30.25 -8.70 -5.13
N GLY A 237 -30.45 -8.99 -6.42
CA GLY A 237 -30.77 -10.33 -6.92
C GLY A 237 -29.80 -10.81 -8.00
N ALA A 238 -29.53 -12.12 -8.00
CA ALA A 238 -28.73 -12.85 -8.97
C ALA A 238 -29.41 -14.19 -9.29
N ASP A 239 -29.20 -14.71 -10.51
CA ASP A 239 -29.77 -15.99 -10.96
C ASP A 239 -29.06 -17.18 -10.31
N LEU A 240 -27.77 -17.01 -10.00
CA LEU A 240 -26.94 -17.98 -9.31
C LEU A 240 -26.35 -17.38 -8.04
N VAL A 241 -26.65 -17.98 -6.89
CA VAL A 241 -26.11 -17.54 -5.60
C VAL A 241 -25.20 -18.61 -5.03
N ILE A 242 -23.99 -18.20 -4.68
CA ILE A 242 -22.99 -19.03 -4.02
C ILE A 242 -22.78 -18.47 -2.61
N LEU A 243 -23.04 -19.28 -1.58
CA LEU A 243 -22.73 -18.92 -0.21
C LEU A 243 -21.31 -19.39 0.14
N GLY A 244 -20.44 -18.44 0.49
CA GLY A 244 -19.04 -18.68 0.79
C GLY A 244 -18.71 -18.56 2.27
N GLY A 245 -17.71 -19.34 2.70
CA GLY A 245 -17.11 -19.19 4.03
C GLY A 245 -18.02 -19.62 5.19
N LEU A 246 -18.92 -20.59 4.97
CA LEU A 246 -19.88 -21.14 5.94
C LEU A 246 -19.21 -21.93 7.08
N ASN A 247 -18.22 -21.32 7.72
CA ASN A 247 -17.48 -21.83 8.85
C ASN A 247 -17.90 -21.10 10.12
N ASP A 248 -17.78 -21.79 11.25
CA ASP A 248 -18.09 -21.23 12.55
C ASP A 248 -17.21 -20.01 12.87
N GLY A 249 -17.81 -18.96 13.43
CA GLY A 249 -17.16 -17.65 13.65
C GLY A 249 -17.12 -16.70 12.46
N ILE A 250 -17.31 -17.19 11.23
CA ILE A 250 -17.55 -16.38 10.02
C ILE A 250 -19.06 -16.23 9.79
N TRP A 251 -19.78 -17.35 9.88
CA TRP A 251 -21.24 -17.42 9.89
C TRP A 251 -21.71 -18.21 11.13
N PRO A 252 -22.41 -17.59 12.09
CA PRO A 252 -22.60 -16.15 12.24
C PRO A 252 -21.28 -15.47 12.65
N LYS A 253 -21.06 -14.24 12.16
CA LYS A 253 -19.93 -13.43 12.60
C LYS A 253 -20.07 -13.18 14.10
N LEU A 254 -19.05 -13.54 14.88
CA LEU A 254 -19.02 -13.21 16.30
C LEU A 254 -19.05 -11.68 16.47
N PRO A 255 -19.83 -11.16 17.43
CA PRO A 255 -19.82 -9.73 17.70
C PRO A 255 -18.40 -9.31 18.07
N GLU A 256 -17.93 -8.20 17.50
CA GLU A 256 -16.62 -7.70 17.86
C GLU A 256 -16.56 -7.38 19.37
N PRO A 257 -15.43 -7.67 20.03
CA PRO A 257 -15.22 -7.26 21.40
C PRO A 257 -15.33 -5.75 21.47
N ASP A 258 -16.31 -5.27 22.23
CA ASP A 258 -16.52 -3.85 22.44
C ASP A 258 -15.43 -3.40 23.45
N PRO A 259 -14.65 -2.37 23.12
CA PRO A 259 -13.54 -1.93 23.96
C PRO A 259 -13.98 -1.36 25.31
N TRP A 260 -15.26 -1.02 25.46
CA TRP A 260 -15.81 -0.38 26.65
C TRP A 260 -16.85 -1.25 27.37
N LEU A 261 -17.63 -2.04 26.63
CA LEU A 261 -18.77 -2.79 27.17
C LEU A 261 -18.57 -4.29 27.08
N ASN A 262 -18.37 -4.91 28.24
CA ASN A 262 -18.39 -6.37 28.33
C ASN A 262 -19.78 -6.94 27.95
N ARG A 263 -19.83 -8.24 27.63
CA ARG A 263 -21.07 -8.90 27.18
C ARG A 263 -22.23 -8.74 28.16
N SER A 264 -21.96 -8.64 29.46
CA SER A 264 -22.98 -8.50 30.50
C SER A 264 -23.60 -7.11 30.50
N MET A 265 -22.81 -6.07 30.23
CA MET A 265 -23.29 -4.69 30.13
C MET A 265 -24.17 -4.45 28.90
N ARG A 266 -23.95 -5.20 27.80
CA ARG A 266 -24.74 -5.10 26.56
C ARG A 266 -26.11 -5.76 26.61
N LYS A 267 -26.40 -6.57 27.64
CA LYS A 267 -27.66 -7.30 27.78
C LYS A 267 -28.71 -6.57 28.65
N LYS A 268 -28.33 -5.45 29.26
CA LYS A 268 -29.22 -4.56 30.01
C LYS A 268 -29.56 -3.35 29.14
#